data_AF-A0A3P9PCF5-F1
#
_entry.id   AF-A0A3P9PCF5-F1
#
_cell.length_a   1.000
_cell.length_b   1.000
_cell.length_c   1.000
_cell.angle_alpha   90.00
_cell.angle_beta   90.00
_cell.angle_gamma   90.00
#
_symmetry.space_group_name_H-M   'P 1'
#
loop_
_entity.id
_entity.type
_entity.pdbx_description
1 polymer ?
#
loop_
_entity_poly.entity_id
_entity_poly.type
_entity_poly.pdbx_seq_one_letter_code
_entity_poly.pdbx_strand_id
1 'polypeptide(L)'
;MASQIRQNFHQDCEAAINRQINLELYASYVYLSMAYYFDRDDKSLENFAKFFNAQSKEEREHAEKLMSLQNKRGGRIFLQDIKKKNCSRVKTGR
;
A
#
# COMPACT_ATOMS: atom_id res chain seq x y z
N MET A 1 18.59 20.14 -5.15
CA MET A 1 19.14 20.77 -3.93
C MET A 1 18.89 19.85 -2.75
N ALA A 2 19.88 19.68 -1.87
CA ALA A 2 19.72 18.87 -0.66
C ALA A 2 18.83 19.58 0.36
N SER A 3 17.99 18.83 1.08
CA SER A 3 17.13 19.40 2.13
C SER A 3 17.97 19.86 3.32
N GLN A 4 17.67 21.04 3.88
CA GLN A 4 18.40 21.61 5.02
C GLN A 4 18.34 20.74 6.28
N ILE A 5 17.27 19.96 6.44
CA ILE A 5 17.03 19.11 7.62
C ILE A 5 17.63 17.69 7.48
N ARG A 6 18.25 17.36 6.34
CA ARG A 6 18.73 16.00 6.08
C ARG A 6 20.03 15.74 6.85
N GLN A 7 19.96 14.90 7.88
CA GLN A 7 21.12 14.48 8.67
C GLN A 7 21.16 12.95 8.80
N ASN A 8 22.34 12.36 8.55
CA ASN A 8 22.60 10.92 8.62
C ASN A 8 21.49 10.05 7.97
N PHE A 9 21.06 10.44 6.77
CA PHE A 9 20.01 9.75 6.03
C PHE A 9 20.53 9.39 4.64
N HIS A 10 21.07 8.17 4.53
CA HIS A 10 21.70 7.66 3.31
C HIS A 10 20.69 7.58 2.17
N GLN A 11 21.16 7.73 0.93
CA GLN A 11 20.31 7.69 -0.26
C GLN A 11 19.64 6.31 -0.44
N ASP A 12 20.32 5.23 -0.06
CA ASP A 12 19.74 3.89 -0.09
C ASP A 12 18.55 3.74 0.86
N CYS A 13 18.62 4.36 2.05
CA CYS A 13 17.50 4.37 2.99
C CYS A 13 16.31 5.15 2.43
N GLU A 14 16.57 6.30 1.81
CA GLU A 14 15.53 7.09 1.13
C GLU A 14 14.86 6.29 0.01
N ALA A 15 15.65 5.59 -0.80
CA ALA A 15 15.15 4.74 -1.88
C ALA A 15 14.40 3.51 -1.35
N ALA A 16 14.84 2.93 -0.22
CA ALA A 16 14.16 1.82 0.43
C ALA A 16 12.80 2.26 1.00
N ILE A 17 12.72 3.43 1.65
CA ILE A 17 11.45 3.98 2.13
C ILE A 17 10.49 4.25 0.97
N ASN A 18 10.96 4.84 -0.13
CA ASN A 18 10.12 5.04 -1.32
C ASN A 18 9.60 3.72 -1.90
N ARG A 19 10.44 2.67 -1.92
CA ARG A 19 10.01 1.32 -2.33
C ARG A 19 8.95 0.75 -1.38
N GLN A 20 9.14 0.89 -0.07
CA GLN A 20 8.20 0.40 0.92
C GLN A 20 6.86 1.13 0.83
N ILE A 21 6.85 2.47 0.68
CA ILE A 21 5.63 3.25 0.46
C ILE A 21 4.81 2.68 -0.70
N ASN A 22 5.46 2.36 -1.83
CA ASN A 22 4.75 1.79 -2.97
C ASN A 22 4.24 0.36 -2.69
N LEU A 23 4.98 -0.44 -1.92
CA LEU A 23 4.53 -1.78 -1.50
C LEU A 23 3.28 -1.71 -0.61
N GLU A 24 3.24 -0.80 0.36
CA GLU A 24 2.06 -0.62 1.23
C GLU A 24 0.85 -0.14 0.44
N LEU A 25 1.04 0.79 -0.50
CA LEU A 25 -0.03 1.24 -1.40
C LEU A 25 -0.52 0.12 -2.31
N TYR A 26 0.38 -0.72 -2.81
CA TYR A 26 0.01 -1.91 -3.59
C TYR A 26 -0.76 -2.93 -2.74
N ALA A 27 -0.33 -3.20 -1.51
CA ALA A 27 -1.03 -4.08 -0.57
C ALA A 27 -2.45 -3.54 -0.27
N SER A 28 -2.57 -2.23 0.00
CA SER A 28 -3.86 -1.54 0.17
C SER A 28 -4.77 -1.75 -1.03
N TYR A 29 -4.26 -1.59 -2.24
CA TYR A 29 -5.01 -1.79 -3.49
C TYR A 29 -5.44 -3.25 -3.69
N VAL A 30 -4.58 -4.22 -3.35
CA VAL A 30 -4.88 -5.65 -3.42
C VAL A 30 -6.01 -5.99 -2.46
N TYR A 31 -5.91 -5.59 -1.20
CA TYR A 31 -6.93 -5.82 -0.17
C TYR A 31 -8.26 -5.16 -0.52
N LEU A 32 -8.23 -3.94 -1.05
CA LEU A 32 -9.45 -3.25 -1.49
C LEU A 32 -10.21 -4.09 -2.51
N SER A 33 -9.50 -4.62 -3.50
CA SER A 33 -10.15 -5.42 -4.53
C SER A 33 -10.47 -6.85 -4.08
N MET A 34 -9.89 -7.35 -2.98
CA MET A 34 -10.38 -8.56 -2.30
C MET A 34 -11.68 -8.28 -1.55
N ALA A 35 -11.77 -7.14 -0.86
CA ALA A 35 -12.98 -6.72 -0.15
C ALA A 35 -14.20 -6.72 -1.10
N TYR A 36 -14.08 -6.03 -2.24
CA TYR A 36 -15.12 -5.99 -3.27
C TYR A 36 -15.30 -7.29 -4.07
N TYR A 37 -14.39 -8.25 -3.94
CA TYR A 37 -14.61 -9.60 -4.49
C TYR A 37 -15.53 -10.42 -3.59
N PHE A 38 -15.35 -10.32 -2.27
CA PHE A 38 -16.19 -11.02 -1.29
C PHE A 38 -17.54 -10.34 -1.05
N ASP A 39 -17.65 -9.05 -1.37
CA ASP A 39 -18.88 -8.23 -1.30
C ASP A 39 -19.87 -8.50 -2.44
N ARG A 40 -19.45 -9.25 -3.48
CA ARG A 40 -20.34 -9.58 -4.60
C ARG A 40 -21.51 -10.43 -4.15
N ASP A 41 -22.66 -10.26 -4.81
CA ASP A 41 -23.87 -11.05 -4.60
C ASP A 41 -23.65 -12.56 -4.77
N ASP A 42 -22.75 -12.97 -5.67
CA ASP A 42 -22.41 -14.38 -5.91
C ASP A 42 -21.54 -15.03 -4.81
N LYS A 43 -20.91 -14.23 -3.95
CA LYS A 43 -20.11 -14.69 -2.80
C LYS A 43 -20.81 -14.41 -1.47
N SER A 44 -21.36 -13.21 -1.31
CA SER A 44 -22.08 -12.72 -0.14
C SER A 44 -21.34 -12.95 1.19
N LEU A 45 -20.01 -12.85 1.19
CA LEU A 45 -19.15 -13.07 2.36
C LEU A 45 -18.82 -11.73 3.04
N GLU A 46 -19.85 -11.08 3.60
CA GLU A 46 -19.76 -9.73 4.15
C GLU A 46 -18.68 -9.55 5.22
N ASN A 47 -18.46 -10.55 6.08
CA ASN A 47 -17.44 -10.47 7.12
C ASN A 47 -16.02 -10.45 6.54
N PHE A 48 -15.78 -11.22 5.47
CA PHE A 48 -14.51 -11.16 4.73
C PHE A 48 -14.36 -9.83 4.00
N ALA A 49 -15.44 -9.32 3.39
CA ALA A 49 -15.43 -8.01 2.75
C ALA A 49 -15.05 -6.90 3.76
N LYS A 50 -15.66 -6.88 4.94
CA LYS A 50 -15.35 -5.94 6.02
C LYS A 50 -13.89 -6.08 6.50
N PHE A 51 -13.41 -7.31 6.71
CA PHE A 51 -12.03 -7.57 7.12
C PHE A 51 -11.01 -7.02 6.10
N PHE A 52 -11.15 -7.37 4.82
CA PHE A 52 -10.22 -6.88 3.79
C PHE A 52 -10.35 -5.38 3.54
N ASN A 53 -11.52 -4.78 3.76
CA ASN A 53 -11.68 -3.33 3.72
C ASN A 53 -10.91 -2.65 4.85
N ALA A 54 -10.97 -3.19 6.06
CA ALA A 54 -10.20 -2.70 7.20
C ALA A 54 -8.69 -2.82 6.94
N GLN A 55 -8.20 -3.98 6.48
CA GLN A 55 -6.78 -4.15 6.14
C GLN A 55 -6.33 -3.18 5.04
N SER A 56 -7.16 -2.94 4.01
CA SER A 56 -6.85 -1.97 2.97
C SER A 56 -6.63 -0.56 3.52
N LYS A 57 -7.42 -0.14 4.52
CA LYS A 57 -7.27 1.16 5.19
C LYS A 57 -6.01 1.18 6.04
N GLU A 58 -5.73 0.13 6.81
CA GLU A 58 -4.54 0.01 7.65
C GLU A 58 -3.25 0.14 6.83
N GLU A 59 -3.14 -0.57 5.71
CA GLU A 59 -1.94 -0.46 4.84
C GLU A 59 -1.80 0.92 4.21
N ARG A 60 -2.92 1.61 3.95
CA ARG A 60 -2.86 3.00 3.47
C ARG A 60 -2.32 3.93 4.55
N GLU A 61 -2.74 3.75 5.80
CA GLU A 61 -2.16 4.49 6.93
C GLU A 61 -0.68 4.17 7.13
N HIS A 62 -0.24 2.93 6.91
CA HIS A 62 1.18 2.57 6.91
C HIS A 62 1.97 3.35 5.86
N ALA A 63 1.46 3.42 4.63
CA ALA A 63 2.08 4.21 3.56
C ALA A 63 2.19 5.70 3.95
N GLU A 64 1.14 6.29 4.50
CA GLU A 64 1.12 7.69 4.93
C GLU A 64 2.12 7.98 6.07
N LYS A 65 2.25 7.06 7.03
CA LYS A 65 3.25 7.15 8.11
C LYS A 65 4.68 7.14 7.53
N LEU A 66 4.96 6.29 6.54
CA LEU A 66 6.26 6.24 5.87
C LEU A 66 6.53 7.50 5.03
N MET A 67 5.52 8.05 4.35
CA MET A 67 5.63 9.34 3.66
C MET A 67 5.97 10.47 4.63
N SER A 68 5.30 10.52 5.80
CA SER A 68 5.60 11.48 6.85
C SER A 68 7.05 11.33 7.35
N LEU A 69 7.50 10.10 7.58
CA LEU A 69 8.89 9.81 7.98
C LEU A 69 9.90 10.29 6.93
N GLN A 70 9.65 10.03 5.65
CA GLN A 70 10.51 10.46 4.54
C GLN A 70 10.69 11.98 4.55
N ASN A 71 9.60 12.74 4.67
CA ASN A 71 9.63 14.19 4.73
C ASN A 71 10.34 14.70 6.00
N LYS A 72 10.09 14.09 7.16
CA LYS A 72 10.76 14.44 8.43
C LYS A 72 12.27 14.25 8.37
N ARG A 73 12.77 13.26 7.62
CA ARG A 73 14.22 13.02 7.43
C ARG A 73 14.83 13.85 6.30
N GLY A 74 14.05 14.73 5.66
CA GLY A 74 14.50 15.56 4.54
C GLY A 74 14.69 14.79 3.23
N GLY A 75 14.11 13.59 3.13
CA GLY A 75 14.02 12.86 1.87
C GLY A 75 12.99 13.46 0.92
N ARG A 76 12.86 12.84 -0.25
CA ARG A 76 11.85 13.16 -1.25
C ARG A 76 11.01 11.91 -1.53
N ILE A 77 9.70 12.11 -1.52
CA ILE A 77 8.74 11.07 -1.85
C ILE A 77 8.64 10.97 -3.36
N PHE A 78 8.85 9.77 -3.89
CA PHE A 78 8.64 9.45 -5.29
C PHE A 78 7.58 8.36 -5.39
N LEU A 79 6.34 8.76 -5.63
CA LEU A 79 5.25 7.83 -5.87
C LEU A 79 5.42 7.20 -7.25
N GLN A 80 5.24 5.88 -7.31
CA GLN A 80 5.32 5.10 -8.53
C GLN A 80 3.95 4.52 -8.86
N ASP A 81 3.82 4.01 -10.09
CA ASP A 81 2.59 3.38 -10.51
C ASP A 81 2.26 2.15 -9.66
N ILE A 82 1.04 2.13 -9.12
CA ILE A 82 0.48 0.94 -8.47
C ILE A 82 -0.05 0.04 -9.59
N LYS A 83 0.73 -1.00 -9.91
CA LYS A 83 0.32 -1.95 -10.96
C LYS A 83 -1.00 -2.59 -10.61
N LYS A 84 -1.90 -2.65 -11.60
CA LYS A 84 -3.11 -3.46 -11.50
C LYS A 84 -2.71 -4.90 -11.20
N LYS A 85 -3.38 -5.50 -10.22
CA LYS A 85 -3.19 -6.92 -9.93
C LYS A 85 -3.53 -7.75 -11.18
N ASN A 86 -2.58 -8.55 -11.63
CA ASN A 86 -2.84 -9.66 -12.56
C ASN A 86 -3.45 -10.83 -11.77
N CYS A 87 -4.58 -10.58 -11.09
CA CYS A 87 -5.31 -11.67 -10.46
C CYS A 87 -6.13 -12.35 -11.54
N SER A 88 -5.49 -13.21 -12.32
CA SER A 88 -6.16 -14.18 -13.17
C SER A 88 -6.87 -15.17 -12.24
N ARG A 89 -8.14 -14.87 -11.92
CA ARG A 89 -9.14 -15.81 -11.40
C ARG A 89 -8.66 -16.55 -10.16
N VAL A 90 -9.05 -16.06 -8.97
CA VAL A 90 -9.09 -16.90 -7.77
C VAL A 90 -9.91 -18.14 -8.16
N LYS A 91 -9.24 -19.26 -8.43
CA LYS A 91 -9.91 -20.52 -8.74
C LYS A 91 -10.57 -20.94 -7.43
N THR A 92 -11.81 -20.51 -7.22
CA THR A 92 -12.69 -21.17 -6.27
C THR A 92 -12.84 -22.59 -6.78
N GLY A 93 -12.11 -23.51 -6.15
CA GLY A 93 -12.26 -24.93 -6.38
C GLY A 93 -13.73 -25.29 -6.18
N ARG A 94 -14.34 -25.76 -7.26
CA ARG A 94 -15.41 -26.75 -7.16
C ARG A 94 -14.73 -28.11 -7.14
#